data_AF-A0A4S9YMW5-F1
#
_entry.id   AF-A0A4S9YMW5-F1
#
_cell.length_a   1.000
_cell.length_b   1.000
_cell.length_c   1.000
_cell.angle_alpha   90.00
_cell.angle_beta   90.00
_cell.angle_gamma   90.00
#
_symmetry.space_group_name_H-M   'P 1'
#
loop_
_entity.id
_entity.type
_entity.pdbx_description
1 polymer ?
#
loop_
_entity_poly.entity_id
_entity_poly.type
_entity_poly.pdbx_seq_one_letter_code
_entity_poly.pdbx_strand_id
1 'polypeptide(L)'
;MAFNVSEADVTDDPDDPTNNTEKSAEEAAKDGVVALNRTLGSTLVKALTDEATRPRGLRVLNSTLFTLTTTQLQTILEKQKALMVLNATLEVDNHETFKKDILSILPSLEYLEQVEIVANPSLQFFLAIQNIKHKAFENTFPSASEIQALGEKCKRLSSFKADILRSSAMQTIEWEKKDDKWSGGIKAAKTELKITELE
;
A
#
# COMPACT_ATOMS: atom_id res chain seq x y z
N MET A 1 9.63 -15.85 8.62
CA MET A 1 9.07 -16.45 7.38
C MET A 1 8.69 -15.29 6.48
N ALA A 2 9.39 -15.10 5.36
CA ALA A 2 9.01 -14.10 4.36
C ALA A 2 7.94 -14.72 3.45
N PHE A 3 6.75 -14.12 3.39
CA PHE A 3 5.75 -14.51 2.42
C PHE A 3 6.11 -13.80 1.11
N ASN A 4 7.01 -14.40 0.34
CA ASN A 4 7.30 -13.94 -1.01
C ASN A 4 6.06 -14.22 -1.86
N VAL A 5 5.26 -13.19 -2.12
CA VAL A 5 4.52 -13.19 -3.38
C VAL A 5 5.62 -13.05 -4.44
N SER A 6 5.83 -14.12 -5.20
CA SER A 6 6.80 -14.13 -6.30
C SER A 6 6.61 -12.87 -7.13
N GLU A 7 7.71 -12.23 -7.54
CA GLU A 7 7.62 -11.34 -8.69
C GLU A 7 7.03 -12.13 -9.86
N ALA A 8 6.26 -11.47 -10.73
CA ALA A 8 5.74 -12.13 -11.93
C ALA A 8 6.93 -12.75 -12.68
N ASP A 9 6.78 -14.01 -13.10
CA ASP A 9 7.81 -14.73 -13.83
C ASP A 9 8.08 -13.95 -15.13
N VAL A 10 9.33 -13.54 -15.35
CA VAL A 10 9.72 -12.88 -16.58
C VAL A 10 10.01 -13.99 -17.58
N THR A 11 9.03 -14.27 -18.43
CA THR A 11 9.19 -15.25 -19.51
C THR A 11 9.96 -14.61 -20.66
N ASP A 12 10.66 -15.39 -21.49
CA ASP A 12 11.24 -14.88 -22.76
C ASP A 12 10.22 -14.93 -23.92
N ASP A 13 8.92 -15.09 -23.60
CA ASP A 13 7.87 -15.24 -24.61
C ASP A 13 7.48 -13.84 -25.15
N PRO A 14 7.70 -13.55 -26.45
CA PRO A 14 7.40 -12.26 -27.03
C PRO A 14 5.90 -11.93 -27.05
N ASP A 15 5.03 -12.93 -26.88
CA ASP A 15 3.57 -12.75 -26.78
C ASP A 15 3.07 -12.67 -25.32
N ASP A 16 3.97 -12.73 -24.32
CA ASP A 16 3.60 -12.54 -22.91
C ASP A 16 3.31 -11.06 -22.61
N PRO A 17 2.09 -10.72 -22.18
CA PRO A 17 1.73 -9.34 -21.83
C PRO A 17 2.59 -8.75 -20.70
N THR A 18 3.31 -9.55 -19.90
CA THR A 18 4.25 -9.03 -18.89
C THR A 18 5.55 -8.49 -19.48
N ASN A 19 5.88 -8.82 -20.74
CA ASN A 19 7.10 -8.38 -21.42
C ASN A 19 6.96 -7.04 -22.16
N ASN A 20 5.74 -6.50 -22.27
CA ASN A 20 5.52 -5.18 -22.83
C ASN A 20 5.93 -4.09 -21.84
N THR A 21 7.17 -3.62 -21.98
CA THR A 21 7.71 -2.49 -21.20
C THR A 21 7.18 -1.13 -21.67
N GLU A 22 6.64 -1.05 -22.88
CA GLU A 22 5.97 0.14 -23.42
C GLU A 22 4.45 -0.03 -23.33
N LYS A 23 3.76 0.81 -22.56
CA LYS A 23 2.29 0.86 -22.51
C LYS A 23 1.79 2.21 -22.98
N SER A 24 0.76 2.22 -23.81
CA SER A 24 -0.01 3.43 -24.09
C SER A 24 -0.70 3.94 -22.81
N ALA A 25 -1.07 5.22 -22.77
CA ALA A 25 -1.79 5.78 -21.63
C ALA A 25 -3.10 5.03 -21.31
N GLU A 26 -3.79 4.49 -22.32
CA GLU A 26 -5.00 3.68 -22.16
C GLU A 26 -4.73 2.28 -21.60
N GLU A 27 -3.60 1.66 -21.93
CA GLU A 27 -3.17 0.38 -21.36
C GLU A 27 -2.68 0.54 -19.92
N ALA A 28 -1.97 1.63 -19.63
CA ALA A 28 -1.57 1.99 -18.28
C ALA A 28 -2.77 2.38 -17.40
N ALA A 29 -3.83 2.95 -17.97
CA ALA A 29 -5.09 3.19 -17.25
C ALA A 29 -5.83 1.89 -16.88
N LYS A 30 -5.54 0.79 -17.56
CA LYS A 30 -6.04 -0.57 -17.25
C LYS A 30 -5.04 -1.38 -16.43
N ASP A 31 -3.88 -0.82 -16.11
CA ASP A 31 -2.81 -1.47 -15.37
C ASP A 31 -3.00 -1.33 -13.85
N GLY A 32 -2.78 -2.41 -13.12
CA GLY A 32 -2.97 -2.46 -11.67
C GLY A 32 -4.28 -3.14 -11.22
N VAL A 33 -4.52 -3.11 -9.92
CA VAL A 33 -5.69 -3.74 -9.28
C VAL A 33 -6.89 -2.81 -9.39
N VAL A 34 -7.94 -3.26 -10.07
CA VAL A 34 -9.26 -2.61 -10.01
C VAL A 34 -9.83 -2.87 -8.61
N ALA A 35 -9.96 -1.81 -7.81
CA ALA A 35 -10.59 -1.88 -6.50
C ALA A 35 -12.08 -2.21 -6.63
N LEU A 36 -12.40 -3.50 -6.68
CA LEU A 36 -13.77 -4.00 -6.69
C LEU A 36 -14.46 -3.66 -5.36
N ASN A 37 -15.51 -2.85 -5.45
CA ASN A 37 -16.56 -2.60 -4.45
C ASN A 37 -16.14 -1.90 -3.13
N ARG A 38 -16.51 -0.61 -3.04
CA ARG A 38 -16.71 0.12 -1.76
C ARG A 38 -17.69 -0.59 -0.80
N THR A 39 -18.47 -1.55 -1.27
CA THR A 39 -19.62 -2.15 -0.57
C THR A 39 -19.28 -3.29 0.41
N LEU A 40 -18.03 -3.78 0.47
CA LEU A 40 -17.68 -4.94 1.32
C LEU A 40 -16.76 -4.64 2.52
N GLY A 41 -16.21 -3.42 2.62
CA GLY A 41 -15.31 -3.04 3.72
C GLY A 41 -15.96 -3.17 5.11
N SER A 42 -17.23 -2.79 5.25
CA SER A 42 -17.97 -2.87 6.52
C SER A 42 -18.20 -4.30 7.00
N THR A 43 -18.47 -5.25 6.09
CA THR A 43 -18.61 -6.67 6.41
C THR A 43 -17.30 -7.26 6.91
N LEU A 44 -16.18 -6.92 6.26
CA LEU A 44 -14.85 -7.33 6.72
C LEU A 44 -14.54 -6.78 8.11
N VAL A 45 -14.80 -5.49 8.34
CA VAL A 45 -14.61 -4.87 9.66
C VAL A 45 -15.42 -5.62 10.71
N LYS A 46 -16.70 -5.91 10.45
CA LYS A 46 -17.54 -6.65 11.39
C LYS A 46 -16.97 -8.05 11.68
N ALA A 47 -16.61 -8.81 10.65
CA ALA A 47 -16.04 -10.15 10.81
C ALA A 47 -14.72 -10.15 11.61
N LEU A 48 -13.93 -9.09 11.52
CA LEU A 48 -12.66 -8.96 12.24
C LEU A 48 -12.79 -8.32 13.63
N THR A 49 -13.96 -7.78 14.01
CA THR A 49 -14.11 -6.99 15.26
C THR A 49 -15.22 -7.47 16.18
N ASP A 50 -16.23 -8.17 15.67
CA ASP A 50 -17.33 -8.72 16.47
C ASP A 50 -16.80 -9.76 17.47
N GLU A 51 -17.06 -9.56 18.76
CA GLU A 51 -16.48 -10.40 19.82
C GLU A 51 -16.88 -11.88 19.71
N ALA A 52 -18.05 -12.17 19.12
CA ALA A 52 -18.56 -13.52 18.96
C ALA A 52 -17.86 -14.30 17.82
N THR A 53 -17.39 -13.61 16.79
CA THR A 53 -16.90 -14.24 15.55
C THR A 53 -15.46 -13.88 15.20
N ARG A 54 -14.88 -12.86 15.83
CA ARG A 54 -13.54 -12.38 15.48
C ARG A 54 -12.48 -13.47 15.69
N PRO A 55 -11.52 -13.59 14.76
CA PRO A 55 -10.38 -14.47 14.96
C PRO A 55 -9.57 -14.02 16.18
N ARG A 56 -9.08 -14.99 16.95
CA ARG A 56 -8.19 -14.76 18.11
C ARG A 56 -6.77 -15.09 17.69
N GLY A 57 -5.85 -14.17 17.95
CA GLY A 57 -4.43 -14.37 17.61
C GLY A 57 -4.12 -14.28 16.11
N LEU A 58 -4.91 -13.52 15.34
CA LEU A 58 -4.63 -13.27 13.92
C LEU A 58 -3.21 -12.69 13.76
N ARG A 59 -2.36 -13.39 12.99
CA ARG A 59 -0.96 -12.99 12.75
C ARG A 59 -0.75 -12.33 11.40
N VAL A 60 -1.55 -12.70 10.41
CA VAL A 60 -1.44 -12.19 9.04
C VAL A 60 -2.81 -11.73 8.60
N LEU A 61 -2.91 -10.49 8.14
CA LEU A 61 -4.10 -9.93 7.55
C LEU A 61 -3.75 -9.45 6.15
N ASN A 62 -4.32 -10.13 5.15
CA ASN A 62 -4.32 -9.66 3.78
C ASN A 62 -5.75 -9.27 3.41
N SER A 63 -6.00 -7.97 3.32
CA SER A 63 -7.27 -7.38 2.93
C SER A 63 -7.16 -6.59 1.63
N THR A 64 -6.21 -6.91 0.74
CA THR A 64 -6.01 -6.13 -0.50
C THR A 64 -7.18 -6.22 -1.48
N LEU A 65 -8.03 -7.23 -1.34
CA LEU A 65 -9.29 -7.36 -2.10
C LEU A 65 -10.43 -6.44 -1.57
N PHE A 66 -10.21 -5.74 -0.45
CA PHE A 66 -11.19 -4.85 0.15
C PHE A 66 -10.59 -3.45 0.30
N THR A 67 -11.27 -2.42 -0.20
CA THR A 67 -10.87 -1.04 0.10
C THR A 67 -11.40 -0.66 1.49
N LEU A 68 -10.49 -0.25 2.37
CA LEU A 68 -10.80 0.23 3.71
C LEU A 68 -10.47 1.72 3.84
N THR A 69 -11.18 2.43 4.71
CA THR A 69 -10.72 3.73 5.20
C THR A 69 -9.70 3.57 6.31
N THR A 70 -8.93 4.61 6.62
CA THR A 70 -7.98 4.61 7.76
C THR A 70 -8.71 4.34 9.09
N THR A 71 -9.92 4.87 9.28
CA THR A 71 -10.79 4.61 10.44
C THR A 71 -11.22 3.15 10.54
N GLN A 72 -11.58 2.52 9.42
CA GLN A 72 -11.95 1.11 9.39
C GLN A 72 -10.75 0.22 9.72
N LEU A 73 -9.58 0.54 9.16
CA LEU A 73 -8.33 -0.13 9.51
C LEU A 73 -8.02 0.01 11.00
N GLN A 74 -8.12 1.22 11.57
CA GLN A 74 -7.92 1.45 13.00
C GLN A 74 -8.82 0.53 13.83
N THR A 75 -10.12 0.48 13.51
CA THR A 75 -11.11 -0.33 14.22
C THR A 75 -10.71 -1.82 14.22
N ILE A 76 -10.23 -2.34 13.08
CA ILE A 76 -9.71 -3.71 12.97
C ILE A 76 -8.49 -3.90 13.87
N LEU A 77 -7.51 -3.00 13.78
CA LEU A 77 -6.23 -3.11 14.49
C LEU A 77 -6.36 -2.88 16.00
N GLU A 78 -7.42 -2.22 16.47
CA GLU A 78 -7.79 -2.16 17.89
C GLU A 78 -8.16 -3.53 18.46
N LYS A 79 -8.74 -4.41 17.63
CA LYS A 79 -9.12 -5.76 18.03
C LYS A 79 -8.05 -6.81 17.72
N GLN A 80 -7.28 -6.62 16.65
CA GLN A 80 -6.31 -7.59 16.13
C GLN A 80 -4.87 -7.26 16.53
N LYS A 81 -4.60 -7.22 17.84
CA LYS A 81 -3.29 -6.79 18.40
C LYS A 81 -2.11 -7.75 18.19
N ALA A 82 -2.41 -9.00 17.82
CA ALA A 82 -1.41 -10.04 17.58
C ALA A 82 -0.77 -9.97 16.18
N LEU A 83 -1.16 -9.01 15.35
CA LEU A 83 -0.79 -8.93 13.95
C LEU A 83 0.72 -8.72 13.75
N MET A 84 1.29 -9.50 12.84
CA MET A 84 2.69 -9.45 12.42
C MET A 84 2.82 -8.94 10.98
N VAL A 85 1.90 -9.31 10.10
CA VAL A 85 1.90 -8.89 8.70
C VAL A 85 0.56 -8.24 8.35
N LEU A 86 0.61 -7.03 7.82
CA LEU A 86 -0.53 -6.26 7.36
C LEU A 86 -0.39 -5.92 5.88
N ASN A 87 -1.25 -6.48 5.04
CA ASN A 87 -1.40 -6.10 3.64
C ASN A 87 -2.81 -5.55 3.43
N ALA A 88 -2.94 -4.26 3.14
CA ALA A 88 -4.27 -3.62 3.09
C ALA A 88 -4.39 -2.66 1.90
N THR A 89 -5.55 -2.67 1.26
CA THR A 89 -5.92 -1.63 0.29
C THR A 89 -6.63 -0.50 1.02
N LEU A 90 -6.10 0.72 0.96
CA LEU A 90 -6.63 1.86 1.68
C LEU A 90 -7.05 2.99 0.74
N GLU A 91 -8.23 3.54 0.97
CA GLU A 91 -8.69 4.74 0.26
C GLU A 91 -7.85 5.95 0.66
N VAL A 92 -7.33 6.67 -0.34
CA VAL A 92 -6.62 7.94 -0.17
C VAL A 92 -7.54 9.07 -0.62
N ASP A 93 -8.37 9.54 0.30
CA ASP A 93 -9.29 10.65 0.04
C ASP A 93 -8.57 12.00 0.15
N ASN A 94 -7.88 12.22 1.29
CA ASN A 94 -7.02 13.37 1.53
C ASN A 94 -5.55 12.94 1.77
N HIS A 95 -4.70 13.22 0.80
CA HIS A 95 -3.28 12.88 0.83
C HIS A 95 -2.48 13.59 1.94
N GLU A 96 -2.95 14.75 2.42
CA GLU A 96 -2.29 15.50 3.49
C GLU A 96 -2.45 14.83 4.87
N THR A 97 -3.58 14.16 5.10
CA THR A 97 -3.89 13.51 6.40
C THR A 97 -3.61 12.02 6.39
N PHE A 98 -3.66 11.36 5.24
CA PHE A 98 -3.49 9.91 5.11
C PHE A 98 -2.23 9.39 5.83
N LYS A 99 -1.07 10.02 5.58
CA LYS A 99 0.19 9.64 6.22
C LYS A 99 0.13 9.69 7.73
N LYS A 100 -0.44 10.78 8.26
CA LYS A 100 -0.57 11.02 9.70
C LYS A 100 -1.45 9.96 10.35
N ASP A 101 -2.55 9.59 9.70
CA ASP A 101 -3.46 8.55 10.19
C ASP A 101 -2.71 7.21 10.30
N ILE A 102 -2.03 6.78 9.24
CA ILE A 102 -1.25 5.53 9.24
C ILE A 102 -0.19 5.53 10.35
N LEU A 103 0.59 6.60 10.46
CA LEU A 103 1.63 6.74 11.48
C LEU A 103 1.07 6.81 12.92
N SER A 104 -0.21 7.14 13.09
CA SER A 104 -0.88 7.11 14.39
C SER A 104 -1.44 5.74 14.76
N ILE A 105 -1.87 4.94 13.78
CA ILE A 105 -2.55 3.66 13.99
C ILE A 105 -1.56 2.51 14.23
N LEU A 106 -0.53 2.41 13.39
CA LEU A 106 0.42 1.29 13.38
C LEU A 106 1.20 1.10 14.70
N PRO A 107 1.61 2.16 15.44
CA PRO A 107 2.31 2.01 16.72
C PRO A 107 1.61 1.16 17.77
N SER A 108 0.31 0.91 17.64
CA SER A 108 -0.45 0.09 18.58
C SER A 108 -0.26 -1.42 18.39
N LEU A 109 0.55 -1.85 17.41
CA LEU A 109 0.80 -3.25 17.07
C LEU A 109 2.22 -3.67 17.46
N GLU A 110 2.37 -4.20 18.68
CA GLU A 110 3.66 -4.63 19.25
C GLU A 110 4.39 -5.67 18.38
N TYR A 111 3.64 -6.55 17.73
CA TYR A 111 4.18 -7.68 16.97
C TYR A 111 4.39 -7.39 15.48
N LEU A 112 4.11 -6.17 15.03
CA LEU A 112 4.12 -5.83 13.60
C LEU A 112 5.54 -5.93 13.02
N GLU A 113 5.69 -6.72 11.97
CA GLU A 113 6.93 -7.01 11.28
C GLU A 113 6.93 -6.43 9.85
N GLN A 114 5.80 -6.49 9.17
CA GLN A 114 5.68 -6.10 7.76
C GLN A 114 4.37 -5.37 7.49
N VAL A 115 4.45 -4.30 6.70
CA VAL A 115 3.30 -3.52 6.22
C VAL A 115 3.39 -3.34 4.72
N GLU A 116 2.31 -3.66 4.02
CA GLU A 116 2.09 -3.34 2.62
C GLU A 116 0.76 -2.59 2.46
N ILE A 117 0.83 -1.38 1.91
CA ILE A 117 -0.36 -0.55 1.65
C ILE A 117 -0.54 -0.39 0.15
N VAL A 118 -1.66 -0.88 -0.38
CA VAL A 118 -2.10 -0.56 -1.73
C VAL A 118 -3.02 0.65 -1.65
N ALA A 119 -2.53 1.82 -2.06
CA ALA A 119 -3.34 3.03 -2.09
C ALA A 119 -4.37 2.96 -3.22
N ASN A 120 -5.64 3.12 -2.86
CA ASN A 120 -6.74 3.33 -3.78
C ASN A 120 -7.04 4.84 -3.85
N PRO A 121 -6.61 5.54 -4.92
CA PRO A 121 -6.66 6.99 -4.96
C PRO A 121 -8.08 7.51 -5.17
N SER A 122 -8.44 8.59 -4.47
CA SER A 122 -9.55 9.45 -4.92
C SER A 122 -9.19 10.12 -6.24
N LEU A 123 -10.19 10.61 -6.98
CA LEU A 123 -9.94 11.37 -8.22
C LEU A 123 -9.05 12.60 -7.95
N GLN A 124 -9.29 13.31 -6.84
CA GLN A 124 -8.50 14.49 -6.48
C GLN A 124 -7.04 14.12 -6.22
N PHE A 125 -6.80 13.01 -5.49
CA PHE A 125 -5.44 12.54 -5.25
C PHE A 125 -4.77 12.06 -6.55
N PHE A 126 -5.51 11.34 -7.40
CA PHE A 126 -5.02 10.89 -8.70
C PHE A 126 -4.59 12.05 -9.62
N LEU A 127 -5.32 13.17 -9.60
CA LEU A 127 -4.91 14.37 -10.34
C LEU A 127 -3.69 15.06 -9.70
N ALA A 128 -3.60 15.05 -8.38
CA ALA A 128 -2.48 15.68 -7.65
C ALA A 128 -1.14 14.95 -7.89
N ILE A 129 -1.15 13.61 -7.98
CA ILE A 129 0.07 12.82 -8.26
C ILE A 129 0.58 12.99 -9.69
N GLN A 130 -0.30 13.33 -10.65
CA GLN A 130 0.13 13.60 -12.03
C GLN A 130 0.89 14.92 -12.15
N ASN A 131 0.70 15.84 -11.21
CA ASN A 131 1.41 17.11 -11.20
C ASN A 131 2.61 17.06 -10.22
N ILE A 132 3.79 16.83 -10.80
CA ILE A 132 5.08 16.68 -10.09
C ILE A 132 5.36 17.81 -9.09
N LYS A 133 4.85 19.03 -9.33
CA LYS A 133 5.07 20.18 -8.42
C LYS A 133 4.42 19.99 -7.05
N HIS A 134 3.34 19.22 -6.96
CA HIS A 134 2.64 18.99 -5.68
C HIS A 134 3.37 18.00 -4.77
N LYS A 135 4.28 17.19 -5.32
CA LYS A 135 4.95 16.10 -4.58
C LYS A 135 3.95 15.25 -3.78
N ALA A 136 2.76 15.03 -4.37
CA ALA A 136 1.63 14.46 -3.66
C ALA A 136 1.94 13.03 -3.20
N PHE A 137 2.65 12.26 -4.02
CA PHE A 137 3.11 10.91 -3.67
C PHE A 137 4.05 10.92 -2.46
N GLU A 138 5.09 11.77 -2.51
CA GLU A 138 6.08 11.95 -1.44
C GLU A 138 5.42 12.33 -0.11
N ASN A 139 4.37 13.15 -0.17
CA ASN A 139 3.67 13.66 1.01
C ASN A 139 2.68 12.63 1.58
N THR A 140 2.24 11.66 0.79
CA THR A 140 1.23 10.65 1.18
C THR A 140 1.81 9.53 2.04
N PHE A 141 3.09 9.19 1.85
CA PHE A 141 3.70 8.04 2.52
C PHE A 141 4.86 8.43 3.44
N PRO A 142 5.20 7.60 4.46
CA PRO A 142 6.26 7.89 5.41
C PRO A 142 7.61 8.17 4.75
N SER A 143 8.26 9.26 5.17
CA SER A 143 9.65 9.58 4.86
C SER A 143 10.64 8.75 5.70
N ALA A 144 11.94 8.89 5.42
CA ALA A 144 13.00 8.18 6.14
C ALA A 144 13.01 8.43 7.66
N SER A 145 12.80 9.68 8.08
CA SER A 145 12.75 10.03 9.52
C SER A 145 11.48 9.50 10.18
N GLU A 146 10.35 9.53 9.46
CA GLU A 146 9.07 9.02 9.95
C GLU A 146 9.08 7.49 10.08
N ILE A 147 9.67 6.76 9.13
CA ILE A 147 9.78 5.30 9.25
C ILE A 147 10.76 4.88 10.35
N GLN A 148 11.83 5.66 10.56
CA GLN A 148 12.73 5.47 11.69
C GLN A 148 11.98 5.63 13.01
N ALA A 149 11.22 6.72 13.17
CA ALA A 149 10.40 6.96 14.36
C ALA A 149 9.30 5.89 14.54
N LEU A 150 8.73 5.36 13.45
CA LEU A 150 7.79 4.24 13.52
C LEU A 150 8.49 2.97 14.00
N GLY A 151 9.67 2.64 13.48
CA GLY A 151 10.46 1.48 13.92
C GLY A 151 10.93 1.55 15.37
N GLU A 152 11.05 2.76 15.95
CA GLU A 152 11.27 2.92 17.38
C GLU A 152 10.06 2.53 18.23
N LYS A 153 8.84 2.67 17.70
CA LYS A 153 7.59 2.27 18.39
C LYS A 153 7.23 0.81 18.10
N CYS A 154 7.37 0.39 16.85
CA CYS A 154 7.16 -0.98 16.38
C CYS A 154 8.52 -1.69 16.27
N LYS A 155 9.05 -2.19 17.37
CA LYS A 155 10.44 -2.71 17.45
C LYS A 155 10.73 -3.87 16.48
N ARG A 156 9.71 -4.64 16.11
CA ARG A 156 9.82 -5.78 15.18
C ARG A 156 9.65 -5.39 13.71
N LEU A 157 9.22 -4.16 13.43
CA LEU A 157 8.95 -3.71 12.07
C LEU A 157 10.26 -3.73 11.28
N SER A 158 10.22 -4.44 10.16
CA SER A 158 11.37 -4.70 9.29
C SER A 158 11.12 -4.28 7.85
N SER A 159 9.86 -4.13 7.44
CA SER A 159 9.48 -3.74 6.09
C SER A 159 8.23 -2.86 6.10
N PHE A 160 8.27 -1.80 5.31
CA PHE A 160 7.11 -0.98 4.95
C PHE A 160 7.13 -0.75 3.44
N LYS A 161 6.05 -1.12 2.76
CA LYS A 161 5.86 -0.90 1.34
C LYS A 161 4.53 -0.20 1.09
N ALA A 162 4.51 0.70 0.12
CA ALA A 162 3.26 1.19 -0.43
C ALA A 162 3.37 1.47 -1.94
N ASP A 163 2.25 1.32 -2.63
CA ASP A 163 2.10 1.62 -4.05
C ASP A 163 0.69 2.13 -4.35
N ILE A 164 0.45 2.63 -5.57
CA ILE A 164 -0.87 3.04 -6.02
C ILE A 164 -1.44 1.95 -6.91
N LEU A 165 -2.47 1.26 -6.42
CA LEU A 165 -3.16 0.17 -7.12
C LEU A 165 -2.21 -0.90 -7.71
N ARG A 166 -0.99 -1.06 -7.20
CA ARG A 166 0.07 -1.91 -7.79
C ARG A 166 0.35 -1.61 -9.27
N SER A 167 0.07 -0.41 -9.74
CA SER A 167 0.32 -0.01 -11.12
C SER A 167 1.82 0.12 -11.39
N SER A 168 2.30 -0.48 -12.48
CA SER A 168 3.69 -0.36 -12.95
C SER A 168 3.99 1.04 -13.48
N ALA A 169 2.96 1.80 -13.86
CA ALA A 169 3.05 3.19 -14.30
C ALA A 169 3.11 4.20 -13.13
N MET A 170 3.02 3.74 -11.88
CA MET A 170 3.06 4.59 -10.70
C MET A 170 4.33 4.36 -9.87
N GLN A 171 4.73 5.39 -9.13
CA GLN A 171 5.80 5.29 -8.15
C GLN A 171 5.44 4.32 -7.03
N THR A 172 6.46 3.74 -6.41
CA THR A 172 6.32 2.90 -5.22
C THR A 172 7.24 3.43 -4.12
N ILE A 173 6.94 3.13 -2.86
CA ILE A 173 7.82 3.43 -1.74
C ILE A 173 8.11 2.15 -0.98
N GLU A 174 9.39 1.91 -0.71
CA GLU A 174 9.83 0.72 0.00
C GLU A 174 10.89 1.11 1.03
N TRP A 175 10.67 0.70 2.27
CA TRP A 175 11.60 0.83 3.37
C TRP A 175 11.90 -0.55 3.94
N GLU A 176 13.18 -0.86 4.11
CA GLU A 176 13.65 -2.11 4.66
C GLU A 176 14.66 -1.85 5.78
N LYS A 177 14.51 -2.59 6.88
CA LYS A 177 15.41 -2.52 8.03
C LYS A 177 16.42 -3.67 7.97
N LYS A 178 17.70 -3.34 7.82
CA LYS A 178 18.83 -4.28 7.89
C LYS A 178 19.82 -3.80 8.94
N ASP A 179 20.30 -4.71 9.79
CA ASP A 179 21.25 -4.39 10.87
C ASP A 179 20.85 -3.16 11.70
N ASP A 180 19.57 -3.13 12.09
CA ASP A 180 18.92 -2.03 12.80
C ASP A 180 18.87 -0.66 12.10
N LYS A 181 19.21 -0.59 10.82
CA LYS A 181 19.17 0.62 10.00
C LYS A 181 18.10 0.54 8.93
N TRP A 182 17.31 1.60 8.81
CA TRP A 182 16.34 1.76 7.74
C TRP A 182 17.03 2.26 6.47
N SER A 183 16.66 1.65 5.34
CA SER A 183 17.12 2.04 4.01
C SER A 183 15.97 1.92 3.01
N GLY A 184 16.06 2.62 1.89
CA GLY A 184 15.03 2.62 0.85
C GLY A 184 14.56 4.02 0.49
N GLY A 185 13.30 4.12 0.07
CA GLY A 185 12.68 5.35 -0.37
C GLY A 185 11.75 5.14 -1.56
N ILE A 186 11.52 6.22 -2.29
CA ILE A 186 10.67 6.22 -3.46
C ILE A 186 11.42 5.58 -4.63
N LYS A 187 10.78 4.64 -5.29
CA LYS A 187 11.21 4.05 -6.56
C LYS A 187 10.35 4.62 -7.67
N ALA A 188 10.99 4.97 -8.78
CA ALA A 188 10.32 5.44 -9.98
C ALA A 188 9.35 4.38 -10.53
N ALA A 189 8.38 4.82 -11.33
CA ALA A 189 7.52 3.92 -12.09
C ALA A 189 8.38 3.00 -12.98
N LYS A 190 7.96 1.74 -13.10
CA LYS A 190 8.63 0.76 -13.97
C LYS A 190 8.31 0.99 -15.44
N THR A 191 7.17 1.60 -15.73
CA THR A 191 6.68 1.91 -17.08
C THR A 191 6.61 3.42 -17.27
N GLU A 192 7.21 3.92 -18.36
CA GLU A 192 7.05 5.31 -18.77
C GLU A 192 5.73 5.49 -19.53
N LEU A 193 4.93 6.47 -19.13
CA LEU A 193 3.71 6.85 -19.84
C LEU A 193 4.10 7.71 -21.05
N LYS A 194 3.97 7.17 -22.28
CA LYS A 194 4.01 8.01 -23.49
C LYS A 194 2.73 8.84 -23.53
N ILE A 195 2.83 10.13 -23.17
CA ILE A 195 1.77 11.10 -23.41
C ILE A 195 1.81 11.41 -24.90
N THR A 196 0.88 10.83 -25.67
CA THR A 196 0.61 11.31 -27.03
C THR A 196 0.01 12.70 -26.88
N GLU A 197 0.73 13.73 -27.32
CA GLU A 197 0.15 15.06 -27.47
C GLU A 197 -1.04 14.93 -28.42
N LEU A 198 -2.25 15.20 -27.91
CA LEU A 198 -3.42 15.39 -28.74
C LEU A 198 -3.23 16.72 -29.48
N GLU A 199 -2.94 16.63 -30.78
CA GLU A 199 -2.96 17.77 -31.72
C GLU A 199 -4.34 18.45 -31.79
#